data_AF-A0A1H4UX22-F1
#
_entry.id   AF-A0A1H4UX22-F1
#
_cell.length_a   1.000
_cell.length_b   1.000
_cell.length_c   1.000
_cell.angle_alpha   90.00
_cell.angle_beta   90.00
_cell.angle_gamma   90.00
#
_symmetry.space_group_name_H-M   'P 1'
#
loop_
_entity.id
_entity.type
_entity.pdbx_description
1 polymer ?
#
loop_
_entity_poly.entity_id
_entity_poly.type
_entity_poly.pdbx_seq_one_letter_code
_entity_poly.pdbx_strand_id
1 'polypeptide(L)'
;MTSNTMMWKNSEGGLIMSEEDDILEQQETLDSILSERHFIEKEHHVLSENELNEVIESLCLSKVEEFKLLGYDHVTGKEIWDCVSDRYRKSGMPALHQIVNDILSLKSTQFMNWMTMSAFKGAQF
;
A
#
# COMPACT_ATOMS: atom_id res chain seq x y z
N MET A 1 -17.08 -39.68 -36.41
CA MET A 1 -17.14 -38.21 -36.29
C MET A 1 -15.82 -37.71 -36.81
N THR A 2 -15.84 -37.02 -37.94
CA THR A 2 -14.69 -36.74 -38.80
C THR A 2 -13.68 -35.83 -38.11
N SER A 3 -12.46 -36.32 -37.90
CA SER A 3 -11.30 -35.49 -37.57
C SER A 3 -11.10 -34.47 -38.68
N ASN A 4 -11.21 -33.19 -38.33
CA ASN A 4 -11.12 -32.11 -39.28
C ASN A 4 -9.64 -31.79 -39.54
N THR A 5 -8.98 -32.57 -40.41
CA THR A 5 -7.59 -32.30 -40.81
C THR A 5 -7.53 -31.01 -41.62
N MET A 6 -7.10 -29.90 -41.01
CA MET A 6 -6.84 -28.65 -41.70
C MET A 6 -5.52 -28.72 -42.47
N MET A 7 -5.59 -28.46 -43.78
CA MET A 7 -4.45 -28.36 -44.69
C MET A 7 -4.33 -26.90 -45.15
N TRP A 8 -3.29 -26.19 -44.72
CA TRP A 8 -2.99 -24.86 -45.26
C TRP A 8 -1.99 -24.93 -46.42
N LYS A 9 -2.15 -24.03 -47.39
CA LYS A 9 -1.29 -23.95 -48.59
C LYS A 9 -0.29 -22.82 -48.38
N ASN A 10 1.01 -23.13 -48.42
CA ASN A 10 2.01 -22.09 -48.34
C ASN A 10 2.08 -21.30 -49.67
N SER A 11 2.76 -20.16 -49.65
CA SER A 11 2.91 -19.24 -50.79
C SER A 11 3.61 -19.86 -52.02
N GLU A 12 4.23 -21.04 -51.85
CA GLU A 12 4.94 -21.80 -52.89
C GLU A 12 4.13 -23.02 -53.38
N GLY A 13 2.90 -23.19 -52.90
CA GLY A 13 1.99 -24.26 -53.33
C GLY A 13 2.21 -25.62 -52.65
N GLY A 14 3.09 -25.70 -51.66
CA GLY A 14 3.31 -26.87 -50.81
C GLY A 14 2.26 -27.00 -49.70
N LEU A 15 1.85 -28.24 -49.44
CA LEU A 15 0.93 -28.61 -48.37
C LEU A 15 1.77 -28.88 -47.11
N ILE A 16 1.69 -28.00 -46.11
CA ILE A 16 2.36 -28.20 -44.83
C ILE A 16 1.33 -28.68 -43.80
N MET A 17 1.54 -29.86 -43.22
CA MET A 17 0.85 -30.28 -42.00
C MET A 17 1.53 -29.52 -40.85
N SER A 18 0.77 -28.73 -40.12
CA SER A 18 1.22 -28.21 -38.84
C SER A 18 0.28 -28.80 -37.79
N GLU A 19 0.86 -29.58 -36.88
CA GLU A 19 0.14 -30.17 -35.77
C GLU A 19 -0.60 -29.06 -34.99
N GLU A 20 -1.91 -29.22 -34.83
CA GLU A 20 -2.74 -28.33 -33.99
C GLU A 20 -2.32 -28.38 -32.50
N ASP A 21 -1.38 -29.28 -32.14
CA ASP A 21 -0.81 -29.42 -30.81
C ASP A 21 0.08 -28.24 -30.40
N ASP A 22 0.77 -27.57 -31.34
CA ASP A 22 1.62 -26.40 -31.05
C ASP A 22 0.81 -25.16 -30.60
N ILE A 23 -0.44 -25.05 -31.03
CA ILE A 23 -1.30 -23.89 -30.72
C ILE A 23 -1.95 -24.04 -29.34
N LEU A 24 -2.28 -25.27 -28.94
CA LEU A 24 -2.85 -25.56 -27.61
C LEU A 24 -1.80 -25.36 -26.50
N GLU A 25 -0.54 -25.74 -26.73
CA GLU A 25 0.55 -25.55 -25.78
C GLU A 25 0.91 -24.06 -25.61
N GLN A 26 0.79 -23.27 -26.69
CA GLN A 26 0.93 -21.80 -26.66
C GLN A 26 -0.25 -21.11 -25.96
N GLN A 27 -1.48 -21.63 -26.08
CA GLN A 27 -2.65 -21.09 -25.40
C GLN A 27 -2.61 -21.35 -23.89
N GLU A 28 -2.17 -22.54 -23.46
CA GLU A 28 -1.98 -22.88 -22.03
C GLU A 28 -0.92 -22.00 -21.37
N THR A 29 0.18 -21.71 -22.07
CA THR A 29 1.20 -20.78 -21.57
C THR A 29 0.67 -19.34 -21.49
N LEU A 30 -0.16 -18.90 -22.44
CA LEU A 30 -0.80 -17.58 -22.36
C LEU A 30 -1.82 -17.49 -21.24
N ASP A 31 -2.60 -18.54 -20.97
CA ASP A 31 -3.57 -18.59 -19.86
C ASP A 31 -2.85 -18.58 -18.51
N SER A 32 -1.71 -19.27 -18.39
CA SER A 32 -0.84 -19.21 -17.21
C SER A 32 -0.24 -17.81 -17.02
N ILE A 33 0.19 -17.14 -18.09
CA ILE A 33 0.75 -15.77 -18.03
C ILE A 33 -0.34 -14.72 -17.74
N LEU A 34 -1.55 -14.88 -18.28
CA LEU A 34 -2.71 -14.04 -17.99
C LEU A 34 -3.14 -14.21 -16.53
N SER A 35 -3.08 -15.43 -16.00
CA SER A 35 -3.33 -15.71 -14.57
C SER A 35 -2.26 -15.05 -13.67
N GLU A 36 -0.98 -15.16 -14.03
CA GLU A 36 0.13 -14.52 -13.30
C GLU A 36 0.05 -12.98 -13.35
N ARG A 37 -0.37 -12.40 -14.48
CA ARG A 37 -0.54 -10.95 -14.64
C ARG A 37 -1.79 -10.42 -13.94
N HIS A 38 -2.88 -11.19 -13.89
CA HIS A 38 -4.08 -10.79 -13.15
C HIS A 38 -3.83 -10.75 -11.64
N PHE A 39 -2.86 -11.51 -11.13
CA PHE A 39 -2.41 -11.42 -9.75
C PHE A 39 -1.75 -10.07 -9.39
N ILE A 40 -1.29 -9.29 -10.39
CA ILE A 40 -0.66 -7.98 -10.18
C ILE A 40 -1.68 -6.82 -10.23
N GLU A 41 -2.93 -7.07 -10.63
CA GLU A 41 -4.02 -6.10 -10.45
C GLU A 41 -4.46 -6.07 -9.00
N LYS A 42 -3.69 -5.32 -8.21
CA LYS A 42 -4.09 -4.60 -7.00
C LYS A 42 -5.43 -5.06 -6.44
N GLU A 43 -5.39 -6.00 -5.50
CA GLU A 43 -6.36 -5.93 -4.41
C GLU A 43 -6.26 -4.52 -3.81
N HIS A 44 -7.24 -3.68 -4.11
CA HIS A 44 -7.53 -2.51 -3.31
C HIS A 44 -8.15 -3.03 -2.00
N HIS A 45 -7.31 -3.67 -1.18
CA HIS A 45 -7.67 -4.13 0.14
C HIS A 45 -8.05 -2.90 0.95
N VAL A 46 -9.35 -2.66 1.09
CA VAL A 46 -9.87 -1.65 2.00
C VAL A 46 -9.53 -2.17 3.40
N LEU A 47 -8.43 -1.68 3.96
CA LEU A 47 -8.03 -2.02 5.33
C LEU A 47 -9.23 -1.79 6.24
N SER A 48 -9.53 -2.79 7.06
CA SER A 48 -10.52 -2.64 8.12
C SER A 48 -10.08 -1.55 9.10
N GLU A 49 -11.03 -0.99 9.86
CA GLU A 49 -10.73 0.05 10.85
C GLU A 49 -9.66 -0.39 11.87
N ASN A 50 -9.64 -1.68 12.22
CA ASN A 50 -8.64 -2.23 13.13
C ASN A 50 -7.25 -2.25 12.49
N GLU A 51 -7.13 -2.76 11.27
CA GLU A 51 -5.85 -2.77 10.55
C GLU A 51 -5.34 -1.35 10.30
N LEU A 52 -6.25 -0.40 10.06
CA LEU A 52 -5.92 1.01 9.93
C LEU A 52 -5.25 1.56 11.18
N ASN A 53 -5.85 1.28 12.34
CA ASN A 53 -5.33 1.70 13.64
C ASN A 53 -3.97 1.06 13.93
N GLU A 54 -3.79 -0.22 13.61
CA GLU A 54 -2.51 -0.93 13.77
C GLU A 54 -1.40 -0.30 12.91
N VAL A 55 -1.70 0.06 11.66
CA VAL A 55 -0.73 0.74 10.78
C VAL A 55 -0.35 2.11 11.35
N ILE A 56 -1.33 2.89 11.81
CA ILE A 56 -1.07 4.20 12.42
C ILE A 56 -0.20 4.05 13.68
N GLU A 57 -0.52 3.10 14.55
CA GLU A 57 0.24 2.83 15.77
C GLU A 57 1.69 2.45 15.43
N SER A 58 1.89 1.55 14.47
CA SER A 58 3.21 1.15 14.00
C SER A 58 4.03 2.33 13.47
N LEU A 59 3.41 3.22 12.69
CA LEU A 59 4.07 4.43 12.19
C LEU A 59 4.44 5.40 13.32
N CYS A 60 3.55 5.58 14.31
CA CYS A 60 3.83 6.39 15.49
C CYS A 60 5.01 5.81 16.28
N LEU A 61 5.08 4.50 16.48
CA LEU A 61 6.20 3.84 17.15
C LEU A 61 7.51 4.01 16.36
N SER A 62 7.49 3.84 15.04
CA SER A 62 8.66 4.10 14.20
C SER A 62 9.15 5.54 14.32
N LYS A 63 8.23 6.51 14.43
CA LYS A 63 8.57 7.93 14.61
C LYS A 63 9.14 8.21 16.01
N VAL A 64 8.66 7.53 17.04
CA VAL A 64 9.22 7.59 18.40
C VAL A 64 10.68 7.17 18.39
N GLU A 65 11.01 6.04 17.75
CA GLU A 65 12.39 5.58 17.67
C GLU A 65 13.30 6.60 16.94
N GLU A 66 12.81 7.22 15.87
CA GLU A 66 13.52 8.34 15.23
C GLU A 66 13.77 9.50 16.20
N PHE A 67 12.79 9.87 17.02
CA PHE A 67 12.91 10.94 18.00
C PHE A 67 13.88 10.58 19.13
N LYS A 68 13.88 9.34 19.58
CA LYS A 68 14.88 8.84 20.55
C LYS A 68 16.29 8.96 20.00
N LEU A 69 16.50 8.62 18.72
CA LEU A 69 17.79 8.80 18.05
C LEU A 69 18.23 10.27 17.98
N LEU A 70 17.28 11.21 17.96
CA LEU A 70 17.54 12.66 18.04
C LEU A 70 17.77 13.16 19.47
N GLY A 71 17.75 12.28 20.48
CA GLY A 71 17.98 12.60 21.90
C GLY A 71 16.69 12.83 22.71
N TYR A 72 15.53 12.47 22.19
CA TYR A 72 14.26 12.57 22.91
C TYR A 72 13.84 11.21 23.51
N ASP A 73 14.38 10.87 24.69
CA ASP A 73 14.23 9.54 25.28
C ASP A 73 12.82 9.21 25.83
N HIS A 74 12.03 10.24 26.16
CA HIS A 74 10.76 10.09 26.86
C HIS A 74 9.51 10.21 25.97
N VAL A 75 9.68 10.19 24.64
CA VAL A 75 8.56 10.36 23.71
C VAL A 75 7.81 9.04 23.55
N THR A 76 6.47 9.11 23.57
CA THR A 76 5.58 7.96 23.40
C THR A 76 4.79 8.03 22.09
N GLY A 77 4.38 6.87 21.56
CA GLY A 77 3.60 6.81 20.31
C GLY A 77 2.26 7.53 20.43
N LYS A 78 1.67 7.50 21.64
CA LYS A 78 0.46 8.24 21.98
C LYS A 78 0.65 9.75 21.87
N GLU A 79 1.76 10.31 22.36
CA GLU A 79 2.03 11.74 22.25
C GLU A 79 2.23 12.18 20.79
N ILE A 80 2.87 11.35 19.97
CA ILE A 80 2.98 11.58 18.53
C ILE A 80 1.60 11.61 17.89
N TRP A 81 0.74 10.63 18.21
CA TRP A 81 -0.63 10.59 17.71
C TRP A 81 -1.47 11.79 18.18
N ASP A 82 -1.36 12.16 19.46
CA ASP A 82 -2.06 13.33 20.02
C ASP A 82 -1.61 14.62 19.33
N CYS A 83 -0.33 14.75 18.99
CA CYS A 83 0.21 15.89 18.24
C CYS A 83 -0.34 15.98 16.81
N VAL A 84 -0.45 14.85 16.11
CA VAL A 84 -0.97 14.80 14.74
C VAL A 84 -2.48 15.02 14.73
N SER A 85 -3.22 14.32 15.61
CA SER A 85 -4.68 14.41 15.71
C SER A 85 -5.20 15.76 16.18
N ASP A 86 -4.42 16.55 16.94
CA ASP A 86 -4.81 17.93 17.34
C ASP A 86 -5.09 18.83 16.12
N ARG A 87 -4.45 18.56 14.97
CA ARG A 87 -4.70 19.31 13.73
C ARG A 87 -6.07 19.02 13.13
N TYR A 88 -6.54 17.80 13.34
CA TYR A 88 -7.79 17.30 12.76
C TYR A 88 -8.99 17.57 13.66
N ARG A 89 -8.79 17.92 14.94
CA ARG A 89 -9.87 18.27 15.88
C ARG A 89 -10.85 19.32 15.34
N LYS A 90 -10.38 20.26 14.51
CA LYS A 90 -11.21 21.33 13.93
C LYS A 90 -11.68 21.03 12.50
N SER A 91 -10.94 20.23 11.75
CA SER A 91 -11.17 19.99 10.32
C SER A 91 -11.88 18.67 10.01
N GLY A 92 -12.04 17.78 10.99
CA GLY A 92 -12.48 16.41 10.79
C GLY A 92 -11.33 15.46 10.44
N MET A 93 -11.57 14.15 10.52
CA MET A 93 -10.57 13.12 10.24
C MET A 93 -10.25 13.08 8.74
N PRO A 94 -9.00 13.28 8.31
CA PRO A 94 -8.62 13.23 6.91
C PRO A 94 -8.46 11.78 6.42
N ALA A 95 -8.20 11.63 5.12
CA ALA A 95 -7.89 10.33 4.54
C ALA A 95 -6.56 9.76 5.08
N LEU A 96 -6.44 8.43 5.15
CA LEU A 96 -5.28 7.74 5.72
C LEU A 96 -3.94 8.23 5.14
N HIS A 97 -3.84 8.38 3.82
CA HIS A 97 -2.59 8.81 3.19
C HIS A 97 -2.09 10.17 3.73
N GLN A 98 -3.01 11.06 4.12
CA GLN A 98 -2.66 12.35 4.74
C GLN A 98 -2.15 12.15 6.16
N ILE A 99 -2.81 11.28 6.93
CA ILE A 99 -2.40 10.93 8.30
C ILE A 99 -0.99 10.33 8.28
N VAL A 100 -0.74 9.36 7.40
CA VAL A 100 0.58 8.73 7.22
C VAL A 100 1.62 9.78 6.86
N ASN A 101 1.32 10.65 5.89
CA ASN A 101 2.24 11.71 5.50
C ASN A 101 2.52 12.68 6.66
N ASP A 102 1.51 13.05 7.44
CA ASP A 102 1.66 13.98 8.56
C ASP A 102 2.45 13.36 9.72
N ILE A 103 2.31 12.05 9.99
CA ILE A 103 3.16 11.32 10.94
C ILE A 103 4.60 11.28 10.44
N LEU A 104 4.82 10.86 9.20
CA LEU A 104 6.17 10.67 8.66
C LEU A 104 6.92 11.99 8.44
N SER A 105 6.21 13.08 8.14
CA SER A 105 6.77 14.42 7.95
C SER A 105 6.85 15.25 9.24
N LEU A 106 6.38 14.72 10.38
CA LEU A 106 6.43 15.39 11.66
C LEU A 106 7.87 15.69 12.08
N LYS A 107 8.17 16.98 12.28
CA LYS A 107 9.48 17.45 12.72
C LYS A 107 9.56 17.57 14.23
N SER A 108 10.72 17.31 14.81
CA SER A 108 11.00 17.46 16.24
C SER A 108 10.64 18.84 16.78
N THR A 109 10.99 19.92 16.06
CA THR A 109 10.63 21.30 16.43
C THR A 109 9.11 21.49 16.59
N GLN A 110 8.34 20.89 15.68
CA GLN A 110 6.89 21.04 15.70
C GLN A 110 6.27 20.28 16.87
N PHE A 111 6.75 19.07 17.13
CA PHE A 111 6.36 18.29 18.29
C PHE A 111 6.68 19.01 19.60
N MET A 112 7.87 19.61 19.73
CA MET A 112 8.27 20.37 20.93
C MET A 112 7.38 21.60 21.16
N ASN A 113 7.04 22.33 20.09
CA ASN A 113 6.11 23.45 20.18
C ASN A 113 4.72 22.97 20.63
N TRP A 114 4.26 21.85 20.09
CA TRP A 114 3.00 21.25 20.50
C TRP A 114 3.02 20.80 21.97
N MET A 115 4.05 20.06 22.42
CA MET A 115 4.24 19.64 23.81
C MET A 115 4.16 20.82 24.78
N THR A 116 4.89 21.89 24.46
CA THR A 116 4.89 23.13 25.24
C THR A 116 3.49 23.73 25.34
N MET A 117 2.78 23.86 24.22
CA MET A 117 1.40 24.38 24.20
C MET A 117 0.41 23.46 24.92
N SER A 118 0.57 22.15 24.79
CA SER A 118 -0.26 21.15 25.47
C SER A 118 -0.07 21.20 26.98
N ALA A 119 1.14 21.43 27.47
CA ALA A 119 1.40 21.63 28.89
C ALA A 119 0.68 22.88 29.44
N PHE A 120 0.66 23.99 28.69
CA PHE A 120 -0.10 25.19 29.10
C PHE A 120 -1.62 24.99 29.06
N LYS A 121 -2.14 24.26 28.06
CA LYS A 121 -3.56 23.88 28.00
C LYS A 121 -3.93 22.94 29.15
N GLY A 122 -3.01 22.06 29.55
CA GLY A 122 -3.14 21.13 30.68
C GLY A 122 -2.92 21.74 32.07
N ALA A 123 -2.37 22.95 32.15
CA ALA A 123 -2.18 23.69 33.39
C ALA A 123 -3.34 24.65 33.70
N GLN A 124 -4.35 24.72 32.83
CA GLN A 124 -5.58 25.51 33.02
C GLN A 124 -6.69 24.64 33.63
N PHE A 125 -6.43 23.98 34.76
CA PHE A 125 -7.47 23.35 35.61
C PHE A 125 -7.15 23.57 37.08
#